data_AF-A0A023UEB6-F1
#
_entry.id   AF-A0A023UEB6-F1
#
_cell.length_a   1.000
_cell.length_b   1.000
_cell.length_c   1.000
_cell.angle_alpha   90.00
_cell.angle_beta   90.00
_cell.angle_gamma   90.00
#
_symmetry.space_group_name_H-M   'P 1'
#
loop_
_entity.id
_entity.type
_entity.pdbx_description
1 polymer ?
#
loop_
_entity_poly.entity_id
_entity_poly.type
_entity_poly.pdbx_seq_one_letter_code
_entity_poly.pdbx_strand_id
1 'polypeptide(L)'
;MALIKYQLKNYIRTYKLIAPFVTFFTLLIIIYFYSGQPIMSSFASTSMVLLFVTGWITVTIIDAESLQEKQLLFTQLKSKSTYLTNKLIFSILLILPLGIVAIIYPIITFRFEHIPNLIEIVIGIYSHIITIIVGVLITTLLKTIPKLSYKFVWLIMMLIFLFSILRVVIIEAFSISSYVLWIFPPISDFMMMLNEDIMLILNKDFLIINIWMVVYLVILTTVLYINFNKSEYI
;
A
#
# COMPACT_ATOMS: atom_id res chain seq x y z
N MET A 1 -16.15 -2.50 -15.70
CA MET A 1 -15.59 -1.29 -16.36
C MET A 1 -16.39 -0.01 -16.10
N ALA A 2 -17.73 -0.02 -16.19
CA ALA A 2 -18.55 1.19 -15.99
C ALA A 2 -18.38 1.84 -14.59
N LEU A 3 -18.32 1.03 -13.53
CA LEU A 3 -18.15 1.53 -12.15
C LEU A 3 -16.78 2.18 -11.91
N ILE A 4 -15.70 1.62 -12.47
CA ILE A 4 -14.34 2.21 -12.37
C ILE A 4 -14.31 3.58 -13.05
N LYS A 5 -14.95 3.73 -14.23
CA LYS A 5 -15.07 5.02 -14.91
C LYS A 5 -15.87 6.03 -14.09
N TYR A 6 -16.97 5.58 -13.47
CA TYR A 6 -17.76 6.40 -12.55
C TYR A 6 -16.91 6.87 -11.36
N GLN A 7 -16.21 5.96 -10.69
CA GLN A 7 -15.36 6.26 -9.54
C GLN A 7 -14.25 7.25 -9.90
N LEU A 8 -13.59 7.08 -11.04
CA LEU A 8 -12.58 8.01 -11.53
C LEU A 8 -13.15 9.43 -11.72
N LYS A 9 -14.29 9.53 -12.41
CA LYS A 9 -14.95 10.81 -12.68
C LYS A 9 -15.42 11.50 -11.41
N ASN A 10 -15.97 10.74 -10.46
CA ASN A 10 -16.39 11.26 -9.17
C ASN A 10 -15.17 11.75 -8.36
N TYR A 11 -14.14 10.91 -8.26
CA TYR A 11 -12.99 11.16 -7.42
C TYR A 11 -12.14 12.35 -7.86
N ILE A 12 -11.85 12.50 -9.16
CA ILE A 12 -11.05 13.62 -9.69
C ILE A 12 -11.69 14.98 -9.34
N ARG A 13 -13.02 15.06 -9.31
CA ARG A 13 -13.76 16.29 -8.99
C ARG A 13 -13.66 16.71 -7.53
N THR A 14 -13.23 15.81 -6.64
CA THR A 14 -13.03 16.14 -5.22
C THR A 14 -11.74 16.92 -4.97
N TYR A 15 -10.80 16.91 -5.93
CA TYR A 15 -9.45 17.47 -5.81
C TYR A 15 -8.61 16.92 -4.63
N LYS A 16 -9.14 15.94 -3.86
CA LYS A 16 -8.47 15.33 -2.70
C LYS A 16 -7.21 14.52 -3.08
N LEU A 17 -7.03 14.23 -4.37
CA LEU A 17 -5.84 13.56 -4.90
C LEU A 17 -4.58 14.44 -4.91
N ILE A 18 -4.75 15.77 -4.98
CA ILE A 18 -3.64 16.70 -5.20
C ILE A 18 -2.65 16.64 -4.03
N ALA A 19 -3.12 16.76 -2.79
CA ALA A 19 -2.24 16.78 -1.62
C ALA A 19 -1.40 15.50 -1.44
N PRO A 20 -1.96 14.27 -1.50
CA PRO A 20 -1.16 13.04 -1.46
C PRO A 20 -0.14 12.95 -2.60
N PHE A 21 -0.52 13.32 -3.83
CA PHE A 21 0.38 13.26 -4.99
C PHE A 21 1.54 14.23 -4.85
N VAL A 22 1.27 15.50 -4.51
CA VAL A 22 2.31 16.50 -4.29
C VAL A 22 3.24 16.08 -3.16
N THR A 23 2.69 15.54 -2.07
CA THR A 23 3.50 15.02 -0.96
C THR A 23 4.42 13.90 -1.42
N PHE A 24 3.90 12.94 -2.19
CA PHE A 24 4.71 11.85 -2.73
C PHE A 24 5.83 12.35 -3.64
N PHE A 25 5.53 13.23 -4.60
CA PHE A 25 6.54 13.77 -5.51
C PHE A 25 7.60 14.60 -4.76
N THR A 26 7.19 15.36 -3.75
CA THR A 26 8.14 16.14 -2.92
C THR A 26 9.10 15.19 -2.20
N LEU A 27 8.59 14.15 -1.55
CA LEU A 27 9.41 13.15 -0.88
C LEU A 27 10.30 12.37 -1.85
N LEU A 28 9.78 12.04 -3.03
CA LEU A 28 10.54 11.37 -4.08
C LEU A 28 11.75 12.20 -4.53
N ILE A 29 11.54 13.51 -4.75
CA ILE A 29 12.61 14.44 -5.10
C ILE A 29 13.65 14.55 -3.98
N ILE A 30 13.20 14.57 -2.72
CA ILE A 30 14.09 14.62 -1.55
C ILE A 30 14.96 13.35 -1.45
N ILE A 31 14.36 12.16 -1.61
CA ILE A 31 15.08 10.88 -1.56
C ILE A 31 16.19 10.83 -2.62
N TYR A 32 15.89 11.32 -3.83
CA TYR A 32 16.81 11.30 -4.97
C TYR A 32 17.50 12.65 -5.21
N PHE A 33 17.62 13.49 -4.18
CA PHE A 33 18.25 14.80 -4.31
C PHE A 33 19.74 14.67 -4.68
N TYR A 34 20.43 13.70 -4.08
CA TYR A 34 21.82 13.38 -4.37
C TYR A 34 21.93 12.23 -5.37
N SER A 35 22.97 12.26 -6.22
CA SER A 35 23.33 11.16 -7.11
C SER A 35 24.13 10.07 -6.40
N GLY A 36 24.24 8.89 -7.02
CA GLY A 36 24.97 7.76 -6.46
C GLY A 36 24.17 7.00 -5.40
N GLN A 37 22.83 7.01 -5.51
CA GLN A 37 21.98 6.28 -4.57
C GLN A 37 22.04 4.76 -4.83
N PRO A 38 22.07 3.91 -3.79
CA PRO A 38 22.02 2.47 -3.97
C PRO A 38 20.62 2.06 -4.42
N ILE A 39 20.51 1.29 -5.50
CA ILE A 39 19.24 1.05 -6.21
C ILE A 39 18.20 0.40 -5.29
N MET A 40 18.57 -0.73 -4.68
CA MET A 40 17.61 -1.51 -3.90
C MET A 40 17.15 -0.80 -2.63
N SER A 41 18.08 -0.20 -1.90
CA SER A 41 17.75 0.58 -0.70
C SER A 41 16.87 1.80 -1.01
N SER A 42 17.05 2.38 -2.19
CA SER A 42 16.20 3.46 -2.67
C SER A 42 14.79 2.95 -2.99
N PHE A 43 14.65 1.80 -3.65
CA PHE A 43 13.34 1.17 -3.88
C PHE A 43 12.64 0.77 -2.58
N ALA A 44 13.38 0.31 -1.57
CA ALA A 44 12.83 0.07 -0.24
C ALA A 44 12.32 1.38 0.39
N SER A 45 13.10 2.46 0.31
CA SER A 45 12.73 3.77 0.86
C SER A 45 11.49 4.37 0.16
N THR A 46 11.43 4.33 -1.16
CA THR A 46 10.29 4.88 -1.91
C THR A 46 9.02 4.06 -1.73
N SER A 47 9.13 2.74 -1.61
CA SER A 47 7.96 1.88 -1.30
C SER A 47 7.45 2.13 0.12
N MET A 48 8.32 2.33 1.12
CA MET A 48 7.91 2.75 2.47
C MET A 48 7.11 4.06 2.46
N VAL A 49 7.58 5.09 1.74
CA VAL A 49 6.83 6.35 1.58
C VAL A 49 5.50 6.10 0.86
N LEU A 50 5.52 5.27 -0.18
CA LEU A 50 4.33 4.92 -0.94
C LEU A 50 3.27 4.21 -0.09
N LEU A 51 3.66 3.44 0.94
CA LEU A 51 2.71 2.82 1.87
C LEU A 51 1.79 3.85 2.54
N PHE A 52 2.37 4.92 3.08
CA PHE A 52 1.62 5.97 3.75
C PHE A 52 0.74 6.76 2.78
N VAL A 53 1.28 7.09 1.61
CA VAL A 53 0.53 7.78 0.54
C VAL A 53 -0.61 6.92 0.02
N THR A 54 -0.39 5.61 -0.09
CA THR A 54 -1.42 4.63 -0.49
C THR A 54 -2.57 4.65 0.50
N GLY A 55 -2.29 4.63 1.80
CA GLY A 55 -3.33 4.72 2.82
C GLY A 55 -4.09 6.04 2.75
N TRP A 56 -3.39 7.17 2.63
CA TRP A 56 -4.02 8.48 2.45
C TRP A 56 -5.01 8.48 1.28
N ILE A 57 -4.54 8.10 0.09
CA ILE A 57 -5.37 8.08 -1.13
C ILE A 57 -6.55 7.11 -0.95
N THR A 58 -6.33 5.98 -0.32
CA THR A 58 -7.39 4.98 -0.11
C THR A 58 -8.47 5.52 0.83
N VAL A 59 -8.12 6.23 1.90
CA VAL A 59 -9.10 6.91 2.77
C VAL A 59 -9.93 7.91 1.97
N THR A 60 -9.28 8.77 1.18
CA THR A 60 -9.98 9.81 0.42
C THR A 60 -10.87 9.22 -0.67
N ILE A 61 -10.49 8.09 -1.29
CA ILE A 61 -11.30 7.34 -2.25
C ILE A 61 -12.56 6.76 -1.59
N ILE A 62 -12.44 6.19 -0.39
CA ILE A 62 -13.57 5.63 0.36
C ILE A 62 -14.52 6.76 0.80
N ASP A 63 -13.98 7.90 1.22
CA ASP A 63 -14.72 9.07 1.69
C ASP A 63 -15.21 9.99 0.56
N ALA A 64 -15.04 9.60 -0.70
CA ALA A 64 -15.54 10.34 -1.85
C ALA A 64 -17.02 10.06 -2.17
N GLU A 65 -17.59 9.00 -1.59
CA GLU A 65 -18.99 8.61 -1.79
C GLU A 65 -19.76 8.76 -0.49
N SER A 66 -20.96 9.34 -0.56
CA SER A 66 -21.89 9.43 0.55
C SER A 66 -22.50 8.07 0.89
N LEU A 67 -23.08 7.95 2.09
CA LEU A 67 -23.77 6.71 2.49
C LEU A 67 -24.93 6.38 1.55
N GLN A 68 -25.68 7.39 1.12
CA GLN A 68 -26.81 7.26 0.19
C GLN A 68 -26.35 6.77 -1.18
N GLU A 69 -25.29 7.35 -1.73
CA GLU A 69 -24.70 6.89 -3.00
C GLU A 69 -24.21 5.44 -2.90
N LYS A 70 -23.57 5.07 -1.79
CA LYS A 70 -23.10 3.71 -1.55
C LYS A 70 -24.26 2.69 -1.53
N GLN A 71 -25.38 3.04 -0.91
CA GLN A 71 -26.59 2.22 -0.90
C GLN A 71 -27.18 2.03 -2.30
N LEU A 72 -27.26 3.10 -3.11
CA LEU A 72 -27.70 3.01 -4.50
C LEU A 72 -26.76 2.13 -5.35
N LEU A 73 -25.45 2.20 -5.11
CA LEU A 73 -24.50 1.34 -5.81
C LEU A 73 -24.64 -0.12 -5.40
N PHE A 74 -24.93 -0.42 -4.13
CA PHE A 74 -25.22 -1.78 -3.69
C PHE A 74 -26.44 -2.38 -4.38
N THR A 75 -27.52 -1.61 -4.52
CA THR A 75 -28.74 -2.08 -5.20
C THR A 75 -28.50 -2.26 -6.70
N GLN A 76 -27.81 -1.31 -7.35
CA GLN A 76 -27.49 -1.39 -8.78
C GLN A 76 -26.58 -2.58 -9.11
N LEU A 77 -25.60 -2.88 -8.26
CA LEU A 77 -24.65 -3.99 -8.46
C LEU A 77 -25.18 -5.33 -7.95
N LYS A 78 -26.31 -5.34 -7.22
CA LYS A 78 -26.91 -6.50 -6.56
C LYS A 78 -25.97 -7.27 -5.61
N SER A 79 -24.86 -6.67 -5.21
CA SER A 79 -23.83 -7.32 -4.40
C SER A 79 -22.90 -6.30 -3.72
N LYS A 80 -22.81 -6.40 -2.38
CA LYS A 80 -21.83 -5.65 -1.57
C LYS A 80 -20.40 -6.06 -1.91
N SER A 81 -20.14 -7.36 -2.06
CA SER A 81 -18.81 -7.88 -2.43
C SER A 81 -18.34 -7.33 -3.77
N THR A 82 -19.21 -7.28 -4.78
CA THR A 82 -18.85 -6.75 -6.11
C THR A 82 -18.50 -5.27 -6.05
N TYR A 83 -19.24 -4.49 -5.26
CA TYR A 83 -18.88 -3.10 -4.98
C TYR A 83 -17.48 -3.00 -4.37
N LEU A 84 -17.19 -3.79 -3.32
CA LEU A 84 -15.90 -3.76 -2.63
C LEU A 84 -14.76 -4.13 -3.55
N THR A 85 -14.91 -5.21 -4.34
CA THR A 85 -13.91 -5.64 -5.31
C THR A 85 -13.58 -4.52 -6.32
N ASN A 86 -14.60 -3.85 -6.86
CA ASN A 86 -14.37 -2.75 -7.79
C ASN A 86 -13.70 -1.54 -7.11
N LYS A 87 -14.06 -1.24 -5.85
CA LYS A 87 -13.44 -0.15 -5.08
C LYS A 87 -11.95 -0.43 -4.79
N LEU A 88 -11.61 -1.69 -4.48
CA LEU A 88 -10.24 -2.15 -4.29
C LEU A 88 -9.43 -2.02 -5.60
N ILE A 89 -9.97 -2.55 -6.70
CA ILE A 89 -9.34 -2.48 -8.02
C ILE A 89 -9.11 -1.02 -8.42
N PHE A 90 -10.11 -0.15 -8.26
CA PHE A 90 -9.97 1.26 -8.57
C PHE A 90 -8.88 1.93 -7.73
N SER A 91 -8.82 1.66 -6.43
CA SER A 91 -7.79 2.22 -5.55
C SER A 91 -6.39 1.81 -5.99
N ILE A 92 -6.18 0.53 -6.28
CA ILE A 92 -4.88 0.02 -6.77
C ILE A 92 -4.53 0.67 -8.11
N LEU A 93 -5.45 0.69 -9.08
CA LEU A 93 -5.21 1.29 -10.40
C LEU A 93 -4.86 2.77 -10.34
N LEU A 94 -5.45 3.52 -9.41
CA LEU A 94 -5.17 4.94 -9.25
C LEU A 94 -3.78 5.21 -8.66
N ILE A 95 -3.30 4.32 -7.79
CA ILE A 95 -2.04 4.49 -7.05
C ILE A 95 -0.86 3.90 -7.81
N LEU A 96 -1.06 2.86 -8.62
CA LEU A 96 -0.04 2.21 -9.45
C LEU A 96 0.87 3.18 -10.22
N PRO A 97 0.36 4.26 -10.86
CA PRO A 97 1.19 5.25 -11.53
C PRO A 97 2.26 5.88 -10.62
N LEU A 98 1.98 6.11 -9.32
CA LEU A 98 2.98 6.64 -8.40
C LEU A 98 4.13 5.66 -8.18
N GLY A 99 3.83 4.36 -8.05
CA GLY A 99 4.85 3.32 -7.95
C GLY A 99 5.71 3.23 -9.20
N ILE A 100 5.10 3.39 -10.39
CA ILE A 100 5.84 3.44 -11.66
C ILE A 100 6.76 4.67 -11.70
N VAL A 101 6.26 5.85 -11.32
CA VAL A 101 7.09 7.06 -11.29
C VAL A 101 8.25 6.94 -10.30
N ALA A 102 8.06 6.27 -9.16
CA ALA A 102 9.11 6.02 -8.18
C ALA A 102 10.33 5.30 -8.76
N ILE A 103 10.10 4.44 -9.75
CA ILE A 103 11.12 3.65 -10.43
C ILE A 103 11.68 4.40 -11.63
N ILE A 104 10.82 4.99 -12.46
CA ILE A 104 11.23 5.65 -13.70
C ILE A 104 12.01 6.96 -13.44
N TYR A 105 11.60 7.74 -12.44
CA TYR A 105 12.21 9.04 -12.13
C TYR A 105 13.74 8.97 -11.90
N PRO A 106 14.26 8.14 -10.97
CA PRO A 106 15.70 8.07 -10.73
C PRO A 106 16.50 7.47 -11.90
N ILE A 107 15.87 6.63 -12.73
CA ILE A 107 16.49 6.07 -13.95
C ILE A 107 16.72 7.17 -14.98
N ILE A 108 15.68 7.95 -15.31
CA ILE A 108 15.78 9.02 -16.32
C ILE A 108 16.69 10.16 -15.85
N THR A 109 16.75 10.39 -14.54
CA THR A 109 17.57 11.47 -13.95
C THR A 109 18.96 11.00 -13.51
N PHE A 110 19.35 9.75 -13.82
CA PHE A 110 20.66 9.17 -13.53
C PHE A 110 21.09 9.33 -12.05
N ARG A 111 20.18 9.03 -11.12
CA ARG A 111 20.41 9.23 -9.67
C ARG A 111 21.04 8.03 -8.99
N PHE A 112 20.99 6.86 -9.62
CA PHE A 112 21.58 5.64 -9.09
C PHE A 112 23.10 5.59 -9.27
N GLU A 113 23.75 4.77 -8.45
CA GLU A 113 25.20 4.49 -8.53
C GLU A 113 25.61 3.79 -9.83
N HIS A 114 24.72 2.97 -10.39
CA HIS A 114 24.82 2.36 -11.73
C HIS A 114 23.46 2.28 -12.41
N ILE A 115 23.45 1.91 -13.70
CA ILE A 115 22.21 1.67 -14.44
C ILE A 115 21.56 0.40 -13.91
N PRO A 116 20.28 0.43 -13.46
CA PRO A 116 19.63 -0.75 -12.94
C PRO A 116 19.52 -1.87 -13.98
N ASN A 117 19.88 -3.07 -13.56
CA ASN A 117 19.65 -4.29 -14.33
C ASN A 117 18.16 -4.70 -14.29
N LEU A 118 17.80 -5.66 -15.15
CA LEU A 118 16.41 -6.10 -15.28
C LEU A 118 15.84 -6.68 -13.98
N ILE A 119 16.66 -7.42 -13.23
CA ILE A 119 16.25 -8.07 -11.97
C ILE A 119 15.94 -6.99 -10.93
N GLU A 120 16.77 -5.95 -10.82
CA GLU A 120 16.57 -4.83 -9.91
C GLU A 120 15.27 -4.09 -10.21
N ILE A 121 14.98 -3.86 -11.49
CA ILE A 121 13.73 -3.22 -11.92
C ILE A 121 12.52 -4.10 -11.58
N VAL A 122 12.58 -5.41 -11.84
CA VAL A 122 11.46 -6.33 -11.55
C VAL A 122 11.19 -6.40 -10.05
N ILE A 123 12.24 -6.48 -9.23
CA ILE A 123 12.12 -6.46 -7.76
C ILE A 123 11.56 -5.12 -7.28
N GLY A 124 12.02 -4.01 -7.85
CA GLY A 124 11.48 -2.68 -7.60
C GLY A 124 9.98 -2.59 -7.93
N ILE A 125 9.56 -3.09 -9.09
CA ILE A 125 8.13 -3.10 -9.46
C ILE A 125 7.34 -3.97 -8.46
N TYR A 126 7.84 -5.15 -8.15
CA TYR A 126 7.21 -6.08 -7.22
C TYR A 126 7.04 -5.47 -5.82
N SER A 127 8.08 -4.81 -5.28
CA SER A 127 8.04 -4.16 -3.97
C SER A 127 7.00 -3.05 -3.90
N HIS A 128 6.92 -2.21 -4.92
CA HIS A 128 5.93 -1.14 -4.95
C HIS A 128 4.51 -1.70 -5.06
N ILE A 129 4.28 -2.72 -5.91
CA ILE A 129 2.96 -3.35 -6.06
C ILE A 129 2.49 -3.97 -4.74
N ILE A 130 3.35 -4.75 -4.05
CA ILE A 130 2.93 -5.42 -2.83
C ILE A 130 2.60 -4.41 -1.72
N THR A 131 3.38 -3.34 -1.62
CA THR A 131 3.14 -2.26 -0.66
C THR A 131 1.84 -1.51 -0.95
N ILE A 132 1.52 -1.25 -2.24
CA ILE A 132 0.22 -0.68 -2.64
C ILE A 132 -0.92 -1.60 -2.20
N ILE A 133 -0.82 -2.90 -2.48
CA ILE A 133 -1.88 -3.85 -2.12
C ILE A 133 -2.10 -3.89 -0.61
N VAL A 134 -1.03 -3.98 0.18
CA VAL A 134 -1.10 -3.97 1.65
C VAL A 134 -1.73 -2.68 2.17
N GLY A 135 -1.26 -1.53 1.68
CA GLY A 135 -1.78 -0.22 2.09
C GLY A 135 -3.27 -0.06 1.79
N VAL A 136 -3.72 -0.46 0.59
CA VAL A 136 -5.14 -0.43 0.20
C VAL A 136 -5.98 -1.34 1.11
N LEU A 137 -5.54 -2.59 1.34
CA LEU A 137 -6.30 -3.57 2.11
C LEU A 137 -6.42 -3.21 3.59
N ILE A 138 -5.32 -2.77 4.22
CA ILE A 138 -5.36 -2.36 5.63
C ILE A 138 -6.26 -1.15 5.81
N THR A 139 -6.11 -0.15 4.94
CA THR A 139 -6.90 1.08 5.02
C THR A 139 -8.39 0.82 4.81
N THR A 140 -8.72 0.01 3.79
CA THR A 140 -10.12 -0.40 3.55
C THR A 140 -10.66 -1.20 4.72
N LEU A 141 -9.89 -2.10 5.31
CA LEU A 141 -10.31 -2.85 6.50
C LEU A 141 -10.68 -1.90 7.63
N LEU A 142 -9.79 -0.98 8.01
CA LEU A 142 -10.05 -0.02 9.08
C LEU A 142 -11.30 0.83 8.81
N LYS A 143 -11.51 1.28 7.57
CA LYS A 143 -12.69 2.05 7.16
C LYS A 143 -14.00 1.26 7.17
N THR A 144 -13.93 -0.07 7.22
CA THR A 144 -15.11 -0.95 7.21
C THR A 144 -15.49 -1.49 8.58
N ILE A 145 -14.68 -1.24 9.62
CA ILE A 145 -14.99 -1.62 11.01
C ILE A 145 -16.12 -0.71 11.53
N PRO A 146 -17.32 -1.25 11.84
CA PRO A 146 -18.49 -0.41 12.16
C PRO A 146 -18.35 0.47 13.40
N LYS A 147 -17.61 -0.01 14.42
CA LYS A 147 -17.43 0.69 15.69
C LYS A 147 -16.22 1.63 15.72
N LEU A 148 -15.43 1.67 14.65
CA LEU A 148 -14.24 2.50 14.63
C LEU A 148 -14.61 3.92 14.19
N SER A 149 -14.46 4.88 15.09
CA SER A 149 -14.71 6.29 14.78
C SER A 149 -13.80 6.76 13.65
N TYR A 150 -14.38 7.48 12.68
CA TYR A 150 -13.64 8.01 11.52
C TYR A 150 -12.43 8.84 11.92
N LYS A 151 -12.49 9.50 13.09
CA LYS A 151 -11.41 10.34 13.64
C LYS A 151 -10.15 9.54 13.95
N PHE A 152 -10.28 8.27 14.33
CA PHE A 152 -9.16 7.42 14.74
C PHE A 152 -8.61 6.55 13.61
N VAL A 153 -9.35 6.39 12.50
CA VAL A 153 -8.89 5.57 11.36
C VAL A 153 -7.52 6.03 10.87
N TRP A 154 -7.35 7.34 10.70
CA TRP A 154 -6.09 7.94 10.30
C TRP A 154 -4.95 7.59 11.25
N LEU A 155 -5.15 7.83 12.55
CA LEU A 155 -4.13 7.54 13.56
C LEU A 155 -3.73 6.07 13.58
N ILE A 156 -4.72 5.17 13.60
CA ILE A 156 -4.49 3.72 13.68
C ILE A 156 -3.80 3.21 12.42
N MET A 157 -4.22 3.70 11.24
CA MET A 157 -3.57 3.37 9.96
C MET A 157 -2.09 3.76 9.97
N MET A 158 -1.77 5.00 10.38
CA MET A 158 -0.39 5.49 10.44
C MET A 158 0.43 4.68 11.44
N LEU A 159 -0.13 4.34 12.61
CA LEU A 159 0.53 3.49 13.60
C LEU A 159 0.80 2.08 13.06
N ILE A 160 -0.18 1.47 12.39
CA ILE A 160 0.00 0.15 11.77
C ILE A 160 1.13 0.19 10.76
N PHE A 161 1.15 1.17 9.87
CA PHE A 161 2.22 1.31 8.87
C PHE A 161 3.59 1.55 9.51
N LEU A 162 3.65 2.40 10.54
CA LEU A 162 4.88 2.66 11.28
C LEU A 162 5.44 1.38 11.91
N PHE A 163 4.61 0.63 12.66
CA PHE A 163 5.02 -0.63 13.26
C PHE A 163 5.37 -1.69 12.22
N SER A 164 4.73 -1.67 11.05
CA SER A 164 5.04 -2.59 9.95
C SER A 164 6.43 -2.37 9.36
N ILE A 165 6.89 -1.11 9.30
CA ILE A 165 8.20 -0.73 8.78
C ILE A 165 9.29 -0.94 9.86
N LEU A 166 8.96 -0.69 11.12
CA LEU A 166 9.91 -0.82 12.24
C LEU A 166 9.98 -2.23 12.84
N ARG A 167 9.18 -3.18 12.35
CA ARG A 167 8.98 -4.49 13.00
C ARG A 167 10.30 -5.24 13.25
N VAL A 168 11.19 -5.38 12.27
CA VAL A 168 12.47 -6.09 12.50
C VAL A 168 13.33 -5.35 13.54
N VAL A 169 13.48 -4.03 13.42
CA VAL A 169 14.27 -3.21 14.37
C VAL A 169 13.76 -3.35 15.81
N ILE A 170 12.44 -3.41 15.99
CA ILE A 170 11.82 -3.58 17.31
C ILE A 170 12.04 -5.00 17.85
N ILE A 171 11.98 -6.03 16.99
CA ILE A 171 12.23 -7.42 17.39
C ILE A 171 13.69 -7.63 17.81
N GLU A 172 14.63 -6.99 17.11
CA GLU A 172 16.05 -7.00 17.47
C GLU A 172 16.30 -6.35 18.84
N ALA A 173 15.66 -5.22 19.12
CA ALA A 173 15.78 -4.53 20.39
C ALA A 173 15.05 -5.27 21.54
N PHE A 174 13.89 -5.84 21.27
CA PHE A 174 13.03 -6.51 22.24
C PHE A 174 12.45 -7.81 21.65
N SER A 175 13.14 -8.93 21.82
CA SER A 175 12.77 -10.22 21.22
C SER A 175 11.34 -10.69 21.57
N ILE A 176 10.85 -10.36 22.77
CA ILE A 176 9.48 -10.67 23.23
C ILE A 176 8.39 -10.00 22.37
N SER A 177 8.71 -8.91 21.67
CA SER A 177 7.76 -8.17 20.82
C SER A 177 7.32 -8.95 19.58
N SER A 178 8.09 -9.96 19.17
CA SER A 178 7.81 -10.81 18.01
C SER A 178 6.41 -11.44 18.04
N TYR A 179 5.92 -11.83 19.21
CA TYR A 179 4.59 -12.41 19.40
C TYR A 179 3.46 -11.44 19.06
N VAL A 180 3.62 -10.15 19.39
CA VAL A 180 2.61 -9.12 19.14
C VAL A 180 2.74 -8.56 17.73
N LEU A 181 3.98 -8.38 17.25
CA LEU A 181 4.25 -7.76 15.96
C LEU A 181 3.91 -8.64 14.76
N TRP A 182 3.52 -9.89 14.99
CA TRP A 182 3.04 -10.81 13.96
C TRP A 182 1.72 -10.36 13.30
N ILE A 183 0.94 -9.51 13.96
CA ILE A 183 -0.33 -8.96 13.43
C ILE A 183 -0.09 -7.93 12.31
N PHE A 184 1.05 -7.25 12.33
CA PHE A 184 1.39 -6.22 11.34
C PHE A 184 1.88 -6.90 10.06
N PRO A 185 1.62 -6.31 8.88
CA PRO A 185 2.13 -6.84 7.62
C PRO A 185 3.67 -6.92 7.68
N PRO A 186 4.28 -7.98 7.11
CA PRO A 186 5.72 -8.20 7.16
C PRO A 186 6.49 -7.33 6.14
N ILE A 187 6.22 -6.03 6.14
CA ILE A 187 6.83 -5.06 5.23
C ILE A 187 8.31 -4.88 5.57
N SER A 188 8.66 -4.72 6.85
CA SER A 188 10.05 -4.55 7.28
C SER A 188 10.96 -5.68 6.84
N ASP A 189 10.50 -6.92 6.96
CA ASP A 189 11.26 -8.13 6.61
C ASP A 189 11.54 -8.15 5.10
N PHE A 190 10.51 -7.81 4.32
CA PHE A 190 10.63 -7.69 2.88
C PHE A 190 11.56 -6.53 2.48
N MET A 191 11.51 -5.39 3.16
CA MET A 191 12.38 -4.23 2.86
C MET A 191 13.84 -4.46 3.27
N MET A 192 14.09 -5.13 4.39
CA MET A 192 15.46 -5.46 4.80
C MET A 192 16.15 -6.37 3.79
N MET A 193 15.41 -7.32 3.23
CA MET A 193 15.93 -8.20 2.19
C MET A 193 16.27 -7.47 0.89
N LEU A 194 15.61 -6.34 0.59
CA LEU A 194 16.03 -5.48 -0.52
C LEU A 194 17.39 -4.84 -0.24
N ASN A 195 17.75 -4.58 1.01
CA ASN A 195 19.06 -4.02 1.34
C ASN A 195 20.21 -5.05 1.27
N GLU A 196 19.91 -6.33 1.03
CA GLU A 196 20.91 -7.38 0.85
C GLU A 196 21.37 -7.51 -0.61
N ASP A 197 22.48 -8.22 -0.82
CA ASP A 197 23.05 -8.44 -2.16
C ASP A 197 22.09 -9.22 -3.07
N ILE A 198 22.02 -8.84 -4.35
CA ILE A 198 21.12 -9.38 -5.37
C ILE A 198 21.26 -10.90 -5.54
N MET A 199 22.47 -11.43 -5.35
CA MET A 199 22.74 -12.87 -5.44
C MET A 199 22.02 -13.68 -4.33
N LEU A 200 21.56 -13.02 -3.26
CA LEU A 200 20.83 -13.61 -2.15
C LEU A 200 19.30 -13.43 -2.26
N ILE A 201 18.82 -12.56 -3.16
CA ILE A 201 17.39 -12.23 -3.30
C ILE A 201 16.56 -13.42 -3.85
N LEU A 202 17.17 -14.45 -4.44
CA LEU A 202 16.46 -15.68 -4.85
C LEU A 202 16.72 -16.87 -3.93
N ASN A 203 17.17 -16.61 -2.70
CA ASN A 203 17.39 -17.65 -1.71
C ASN A 203 16.06 -18.12 -1.07
N LYS A 204 16.13 -19.22 -0.32
CA LYS A 204 15.00 -19.79 0.45
C LYS A 204 14.34 -18.75 1.36
N ASP A 205 15.11 -17.84 1.93
CA ASP A 205 14.59 -16.81 2.84
C ASP A 205 13.67 -15.82 2.13
N PHE A 206 14.01 -15.44 0.88
CA PHE A 206 13.11 -14.68 0.02
C PHE A 206 11.81 -15.42 -0.21
N LEU A 207 11.86 -16.70 -0.59
CA LEU A 207 10.65 -17.49 -0.82
C LEU A 207 9.79 -17.58 0.44
N ILE A 208 10.39 -17.76 1.62
CA ILE A 208 9.67 -17.84 2.90
C ILE A 208 8.96 -16.51 3.20
N ILE A 209 9.65 -15.38 3.08
CA ILE A 209 9.06 -14.04 3.31
C ILE A 209 7.93 -13.77 2.33
N ASN A 210 8.09 -14.14 1.06
CA ASN A 210 7.04 -13.96 0.04
C ASN A 210 5.83 -14.86 0.30
N ILE A 211 6.03 -16.12 0.68
CA ILE A 211 4.94 -17.00 1.11
C ILE A 211 4.21 -16.39 2.31
N TRP A 212 4.96 -15.89 3.29
CA TRP A 212 4.41 -15.25 4.47
C TRP A 212 3.59 -14.00 4.12
N MET A 213 4.08 -13.13 3.22
CA MET A 213 3.35 -11.99 2.68
C MET A 213 2.05 -12.40 1.97
N VAL A 214 2.09 -13.45 1.14
CA VAL A 214 0.90 -13.95 0.42
C VAL A 214 -0.14 -14.49 1.40
N VAL A 215 0.27 -15.28 2.38
CA VAL A 215 -0.62 -15.78 3.44
C VAL A 215 -1.27 -14.62 4.19
N TYR A 216 -0.47 -13.62 4.57
CA TYR A 216 -0.98 -12.42 5.21
C TYR A 216 -2.04 -11.70 4.36
N LEU A 217 -1.78 -11.51 3.07
CA LEU A 217 -2.72 -10.87 2.14
C LEU A 217 -4.03 -11.67 1.98
N VAL A 218 -3.96 -13.00 1.95
CA VAL A 218 -5.15 -13.87 1.89
C VAL A 218 -5.97 -13.74 3.18
N ILE A 219 -5.33 -13.78 4.34
CA ILE A 219 -6.01 -13.58 5.63
C ILE A 219 -6.64 -12.18 5.70
N LEU A 220 -5.90 -11.15 5.32
CA LEU A 220 -6.37 -9.77 5.36
C LEU A 220 -7.58 -9.55 4.45
N THR A 221 -7.52 -10.06 3.21
CA THR A 221 -8.64 -9.99 2.27
C THR A 221 -9.86 -10.74 2.79
N THR A 222 -9.71 -11.97 3.28
CA THR A 222 -10.84 -12.74 3.83
C THR A 222 -11.51 -12.02 5.00
N VAL A 223 -10.74 -11.49 5.96
CA VAL A 223 -11.26 -10.69 7.08
C VAL A 223 -11.98 -9.44 6.59
N LEU A 224 -11.42 -8.74 5.59
CA LEU A 224 -12.05 -7.56 4.97
C LEU A 224 -13.42 -7.90 4.39
N TYR A 225 -13.54 -8.95 3.59
CA TYR A 225 -14.83 -9.33 2.98
C TYR A 225 -15.86 -9.78 4.04
N ILE A 226 -15.43 -10.50 5.08
CA ILE A 226 -16.31 -10.90 6.19
C ILE A 226 -16.86 -9.67 6.91
N ASN A 227 -16.00 -8.72 7.28
CA ASN A 227 -16.41 -7.50 7.96
C ASN A 227 -17.30 -6.61 7.08
N PHE A 228 -16.95 -6.46 5.80
CA PHE A 228 -17.74 -5.67 4.87
C PHE A 228 -19.15 -6.24 4.66
N ASN A 229 -19.28 -7.56 4.56
CA ASN A 229 -20.60 -8.18 4.37
C ASN A 229 -21.46 -8.13 5.64
N LYS A 230 -20.85 -8.22 6.82
CA LYS A 230 -21.54 -8.07 8.11
C LYS A 230 -21.94 -6.63 8.43
N SER A 231 -21.27 -5.64 7.85
CA SER A 231 -21.58 -4.24 8.13
C SER A 231 -23.00 -3.86 7.68
N GLU A 232 -23.77 -3.35 8.64
CA GLU A 232 -25.11 -2.80 8.46
C GLU A 232 -25.01 -1.42 7.79
N TYR A 233 -24.58 -1.37 6.52
CA TYR A 233 -24.77 -0.18 5.67
C TYR A 233 -26.20 -0.16 5.09
N ILE A 234 -27.20 -0.46 5.91
CA ILE A 234 -28.65 -0.29 5.65
C ILE A 234 -29.07 0.98 6.38
#